data_AF-A0AAN7UR16-F1
#
_entry.id   AF-A0AAN7UR16-F1
#
_cell.length_a   1.000
_cell.length_b   1.000
_cell.length_c   1.000
_cell.angle_alpha   90.00
_cell.angle_beta   90.00
_cell.angle_gamma   90.00
#
_symmetry.space_group_name_H-M   'P 1'
#
loop_
_entity.id
_entity.type
_entity.pdbx_description
1 polymer ?
#
loop_
_entity_poly.entity_id
_entity_poly.type
_entity_poly.pdbx_seq_one_letter_code
_entity_poly.pdbx_strand_id
1 'polypeptide(L)'
;MSLTSASPAEAASEAKSASHILATLPATARNKALTAIHAALSEAKDDILAANARDLEAARQAAENGQLSQSLVSRLDLGKKGKWEDMLKGILDVRELEDPGTTLPSCNISLNIRRGAKLTITQSVK
;
A
#
# COMPACT_ATOMS: atom_id res chain seq x y z
N MET A 1 -0.79 1.23 -21.37
CA MET A 1 0.51 0.61 -21.03
C MET A 1 0.37 0.03 -19.62
N SER A 2 0.75 -1.23 -19.41
CA SER A 2 0.58 -1.93 -18.12
C SER A 2 1.47 -1.29 -17.05
N LEU A 3 0.89 -0.90 -15.91
CA LEU A 3 1.60 -0.24 -14.79
C LEU A 3 2.46 -1.22 -13.98
N THR A 4 2.39 -2.52 -14.28
CA THR A 4 3.30 -3.53 -13.74
C THR A 4 3.76 -4.45 -14.87
N SER A 5 5.05 -4.78 -14.87
CA SER A 5 5.70 -5.68 -15.83
C SER A 5 5.50 -7.17 -15.49
N ALA A 6 4.84 -7.47 -14.36
CA ALA A 6 4.64 -8.81 -13.84
C ALA A 6 3.18 -9.29 -13.96
N SER A 7 2.98 -10.59 -14.07
CA SER A 7 1.64 -11.19 -13.97
C SER A 7 1.04 -10.98 -12.56
N PRO A 8 -0.30 -11.00 -12.42
CA PRO A 8 -0.92 -10.87 -11.09
C PRO A 8 -0.42 -11.90 -10.08
N ALA A 9 -0.08 -13.11 -10.53
CA ALA A 9 0.47 -14.18 -9.68
C ALA A 9 1.88 -13.85 -9.17
N GLU A 10 2.72 -13.26 -10.01
CA GLU A 10 4.07 -12.83 -9.64
C GLU A 10 4.03 -11.66 -8.65
N ALA A 11 3.21 -10.64 -8.93
CA ALA A 11 3.01 -9.52 -8.01
C ALA A 11 2.53 -9.98 -6.62
N ALA A 12 1.65 -10.99 -6.56
CA ALA A 12 1.20 -11.58 -5.31
C ALA A 12 2.33 -12.34 -4.57
N SER A 13 3.18 -13.07 -5.29
CA SER A 13 4.33 -13.79 -4.73
C SER A 13 5.39 -12.84 -4.15
N GLU A 14 5.69 -11.76 -4.88
CA GLU A 14 6.62 -10.72 -4.44
C GLU A 14 6.09 -9.97 -3.21
N ALA A 15 4.82 -9.57 -3.23
CA ALA A 15 4.18 -8.91 -2.08
C ALA A 15 4.22 -9.78 -0.82
N LYS A 16 3.98 -11.10 -0.96
CA LYS A 16 4.08 -12.05 0.16
C LYS A 16 5.49 -12.11 0.74
N SER A 17 6.49 -12.20 -0.12
CA SER A 17 7.90 -12.25 0.31
C SER A 17 8.33 -10.95 1.00
N ALA A 18 7.94 -9.81 0.45
CA ALA A 18 8.22 -8.49 1.02
C ALA A 18 7.55 -8.29 2.39
N SER A 19 6.32 -8.79 2.58
CA SER A 19 5.60 -8.70 3.85
C SER A 19 6.35 -9.36 5.01
N HIS A 20 6.93 -10.53 4.77
CA HIS A 20 7.71 -11.24 5.79
C HIS A 20 8.94 -10.43 6.22
N ILE A 21 9.63 -9.81 5.25
CA ILE A 21 10.78 -8.95 5.53
C ILE A 21 10.35 -7.73 6.35
N LEU A 22 9.29 -7.05 5.90
CA LEU A 22 8.77 -5.85 6.57
C LEU A 22 8.34 -6.12 8.02
N ALA A 23 7.76 -7.29 8.30
CA ALA A 23 7.35 -7.69 9.65
C ALA A 23 8.53 -7.87 10.63
N THR A 24 9.74 -8.11 10.13
CA THR A 24 10.95 -8.28 10.96
C THR A 24 11.74 -7.00 11.16
N LEU A 25 11.39 -5.92 10.47
CA LEU A 25 12.12 -4.65 10.53
C LEU A 25 11.78 -3.85 11.80
N PRO A 26 12.79 -3.22 12.44
CA PRO A 26 12.54 -2.32 13.56
C PRO A 26 11.75 -1.09 13.10
N ALA A 27 10.97 -0.52 14.02
CA ALA A 27 10.18 0.70 13.76
C ALA A 27 11.05 1.84 13.19
N THR A 28 12.31 1.95 13.63
CA THR A 28 13.26 2.95 13.13
C THR A 28 13.56 2.81 11.64
N ALA A 29 13.67 1.59 11.12
CA ALA A 29 13.89 1.34 9.69
C ALA A 29 12.64 1.66 8.87
N ARG A 30 11.45 1.30 9.37
CA ARG A 30 10.16 1.65 8.74
C ARG A 30 9.93 3.17 8.69
N ASN A 31 10.22 3.87 9.79
CA ASN A 31 10.09 5.32 9.87
C ASN A 31 11.09 6.07 8.97
N LYS A 32 12.31 5.53 8.81
CA LYS A 32 13.28 6.03 7.82
C LYS A 32 12.75 5.87 6.40
N ALA A 33 12.13 4.73 6.08
CA ALA A 33 11.52 4.51 4.76
C ALA A 33 10.39 5.50 4.49
N LEU A 34 9.48 5.74 5.46
CA LEU A 34 8.42 6.75 5.34
C LEU A 34 8.98 8.17 5.09
N THR A 35 10.06 8.53 5.79
CA THR A 35 10.72 9.82 5.62
C THR A 35 11.38 9.95 4.24
N ALA A 36 11.99 8.87 3.74
CA ALA A 36 12.56 8.83 2.39
C ALA A 36 11.48 8.95 1.31
N ILE A 37 10.33 8.28 1.49
CA ILE A 37 9.17 8.40 0.59
C ILE A 37 8.65 9.84 0.56
N HIS A 38 8.50 10.47 1.73
CA HIS A 38 8.09 11.87 1.82
C HIS A 38 9.04 12.81 1.05
N ALA A 39 10.35 12.62 1.22
CA ALA A 39 11.36 13.41 0.51
C ALA A 39 11.29 13.19 -1.01
N ALA A 40 11.23 11.94 -1.45
CA ALA A 40 11.14 11.60 -2.86
C ALA A 40 9.87 12.14 -3.53
N LEU A 41 8.72 12.07 -2.84
CA LEU A 41 7.47 12.67 -3.34
C LEU A 41 7.58 14.19 -3.41
N SER A 42 8.19 14.82 -2.42
CA SER A 42 8.36 16.29 -2.40
C SER A 42 9.26 16.77 -3.55
N GLU A 43 10.33 16.04 -3.86
CA GLU A 43 11.23 16.33 -4.98
C GLU A 43 10.56 16.10 -6.34
N ALA A 44 9.80 14.99 -6.47
CA ALA A 44 9.07 14.65 -7.68
C ALA A 44 7.73 15.39 -7.85
N LYS A 45 7.46 16.43 -7.03
CA LYS A 45 6.17 17.13 -7.00
C LYS A 45 5.76 17.66 -8.38
N ASP A 46 6.66 18.37 -9.05
CA ASP A 46 6.36 19.03 -10.31
C ASP A 46 6.11 18.00 -11.42
N ASP A 47 6.87 16.90 -11.44
CA ASP A 47 6.69 15.81 -12.39
C ASP A 47 5.36 15.08 -12.19
N ILE A 48 4.98 14.82 -10.93
CA ILE A 48 3.71 14.17 -10.59
C ILE A 48 2.52 15.05 -10.94
N LEU A 49 2.59 16.37 -10.66
CA LEU A 49 1.54 17.31 -11.03
C LEU A 49 1.41 17.47 -12.55
N ALA A 50 2.53 17.49 -13.27
CA ALA A 50 2.53 17.53 -14.73
C ALA A 50 1.90 16.26 -15.34
N ALA A 51 2.19 15.08 -14.76
CA ALA A 51 1.54 13.83 -15.15
C ALA A 51 0.03 13.85 -14.84
N ASN A 52 -0.36 14.28 -13.63
CA ASN A 52 -1.76 14.38 -13.23
C ASN A 52 -2.56 15.34 -14.14
N ALA A 53 -1.96 16.44 -14.60
CA ALA A 53 -2.60 17.35 -15.54
C ALA A 53 -2.93 16.67 -16.88
N ARG A 54 -2.06 15.80 -17.39
CA ARG A 54 -2.32 15.01 -18.60
C ARG A 54 -3.44 14.00 -18.38
N ASP A 55 -3.46 13.35 -17.21
CA ASP A 55 -4.52 12.41 -16.84
C ASP A 55 -5.87 13.11 -16.66
N LEU A 56 -5.89 14.34 -16.11
CA LEU A 56 -7.08 15.16 -15.98
C LEU A 56 -7.65 15.56 -17.33
N GLU A 57 -6.80 15.89 -18.31
CA GLU A 57 -7.24 16.21 -19.66
C GLU A 57 -7.88 15.00 -20.33
N ALA A 58 -7.25 13.83 -20.25
CA ALA A 58 -7.82 12.58 -20.74
C ALA A 58 -9.15 12.23 -20.02
N ALA A 59 -9.22 12.45 -18.70
CA ALA A 59 -10.42 12.20 -17.91
C ALA A 59 -11.56 13.16 -18.23
N ARG A 60 -11.26 14.43 -18.56
CA ARG A 60 -12.26 15.41 -19.03
C ARG A 60 -12.85 15.00 -20.36
N GLN A 61 -12.00 14.61 -21.32
CA GLN A 61 -12.46 14.10 -22.63
C GLN A 61 -13.33 12.84 -22.47
N ALA A 62 -12.94 11.92 -21.58
CA ALA A 62 -13.76 10.74 -21.27
C ALA A 62 -15.09 11.10 -20.59
N ALA A 63 -15.11 12.15 -19.76
CA ALA A 63 -16.33 12.63 -19.12
C ALA A 63 -17.29 13.32 -20.09
N GLU A 64 -16.77 14.06 -21.07
CA GLU A 64 -17.55 14.64 -22.17
C GLU A 64 -18.16 13.55 -23.07
N ASN A 65 -17.42 12.46 -23.29
CA ASN A 65 -17.90 11.28 -24.00
C ASN A 65 -18.89 10.42 -23.18
N GLY A 66 -19.24 10.83 -21.96
CA GLY A 66 -20.18 10.12 -21.08
C GLY A 66 -19.63 8.84 -20.45
N GLN A 67 -18.34 8.55 -20.61
CA GLN A 67 -17.69 7.35 -20.05
C GLN A 67 -17.29 7.53 -18.58
N LEU A 68 -17.16 8.78 -18.13
CA LEU A 68 -16.70 9.10 -16.77
C LEU A 68 -17.55 10.20 -16.14
N SER A 69 -17.83 10.12 -14.85
CA SER A 69 -18.56 11.17 -14.14
C SER A 69 -17.64 12.33 -13.76
N GLN A 70 -18.20 13.56 -13.76
CA GLN A 70 -17.48 14.76 -13.29
C GLN A 70 -17.01 14.64 -11.82
N SER A 71 -17.69 13.82 -11.01
CA SER A 71 -17.26 13.52 -9.64
C SER A 71 -15.94 12.74 -9.59
N LEU A 72 -15.68 11.85 -10.54
CA LEU A 72 -14.42 11.10 -10.62
C LEU A 72 -13.27 11.99 -11.08
N VAL A 73 -13.50 12.88 -12.05
CA VAL A 73 -12.52 13.90 -12.47
C VAL A 73 -12.12 14.79 -11.28
N SER A 74 -13.09 15.22 -10.47
CA SER A 74 -12.86 16.02 -9.27
C SER A 74 -12.07 15.29 -8.15
N ARG A 75 -12.11 13.95 -8.14
CA ARG A 75 -11.32 13.09 -7.23
C ARG A 75 -9.90 12.88 -7.74
N LEU A 76 -9.71 12.77 -9.07
CA LEU A 76 -8.40 12.63 -9.71
C LEU A 76 -7.54 13.88 -9.58
N ASP A 77 -8.16 15.04 -9.42
CA ASP A 77 -7.48 16.34 -9.31
C ASP A 77 -6.67 16.45 -8.01
N LEU A 78 -5.35 16.30 -8.14
CA LEU A 78 -4.35 16.49 -7.07
C LEU A 78 -3.89 17.96 -6.94
N GLY A 79 -4.22 18.81 -7.90
CA GLY A 79 -3.79 20.22 -7.95
C GLY A 79 -4.62 21.15 -7.06
N LYS A 80 -5.70 20.67 -6.43
CA LYS A 80 -6.47 21.46 -5.48
C LYS A 80 -5.60 21.87 -4.29
N LYS A 81 -5.65 23.17 -3.96
CA LYS A 81 -4.94 23.77 -2.83
C LYS A 81 -5.15 22.94 -1.56
N GLY A 82 -4.07 22.55 -0.89
CA GLY A 82 -4.11 21.75 0.34
C GLY A 82 -3.98 20.23 0.13
N LYS A 83 -4.47 19.65 -0.97
CA LYS A 83 -4.47 18.18 -1.14
C LYS A 83 -3.08 17.57 -1.14
N TRP A 84 -2.14 18.23 -1.81
CA TRP A 84 -0.75 17.78 -1.87
C TRP A 84 -0.09 17.86 -0.49
N GLU A 85 -0.28 18.98 0.21
CA GLU A 85 0.25 19.16 1.56
C GLU A 85 -0.37 18.16 2.54
N ASP A 86 -1.68 17.93 2.47
CA ASP A 86 -2.40 16.95 3.29
C ASP A 86 -1.92 15.52 3.03
N MET A 87 -1.62 15.17 1.77
CA MET A 87 -1.07 13.87 1.40
C MET A 87 0.33 13.66 2.01
N LEU A 88 1.21 14.67 1.91
CA LEU A 88 2.54 14.61 2.51
C LEU A 88 2.48 14.57 4.04
N LYS A 89 1.59 15.38 4.63
CA LYS A 89 1.35 15.39 6.06
C LYS A 89 0.88 14.03 6.56
N GLY A 90 -0.04 13.37 5.85
CA GLY A 90 -0.51 12.03 6.21
C GLY A 90 0.60 10.99 6.32
N ILE A 91 1.67 11.11 5.52
CA ILE A 91 2.84 10.21 5.62
C ILE A 91 3.61 10.46 6.93
N LEU A 92 3.76 11.74 7.32
CA LEU A 92 4.41 12.11 8.58
C LEU A 92 3.55 11.74 9.78
N ASP A 93 2.24 11.92 9.68
CA ASP A 93 1.28 11.54 10.73
C ASP A 93 1.38 10.03 11.02
N VAL A 94 1.47 9.18 9.97
CA VAL A 94 1.66 7.72 10.15
C VAL A 94 2.99 7.37 10.83
N ARG A 95 4.05 8.16 10.60
CA ARG A 95 5.34 7.97 11.27
C ARG A 95 5.26 8.32 12.77
N GLU A 96 4.40 9.26 13.14
CA GLU A 96 4.21 9.71 14.53
C GLU A 96 3.32 8.78 15.35
N LEU A 97 2.56 7.90 14.70
CA LEU A 97 1.79 6.88 15.39
C LEU A 97 2.70 5.88 16.10
N GLU A 98 2.26 5.45 17.29
CA GLU A 98 2.94 4.39 18.03
C GLU A 98 2.95 3.09 17.21
N ASP A 99 4.10 2.41 17.20
CA ASP A 99 4.26 1.19 16.41
C ASP A 99 3.27 0.11 16.91
N PRO A 100 2.39 -0.44 16.05
CA PRO A 100 1.50 -1.53 16.45
C PRO A 100 2.25 -2.84 16.79
N GLY A 101 3.57 -2.86 16.65
CA GLY A 101 4.43 -4.04 16.67
C GLY A 101 4.62 -4.79 17.99
N THR A 102 3.98 -4.46 19.12
CA THR A 102 4.20 -5.20 20.40
C THR A 102 2.95 -5.46 21.25
N THR A 103 1.73 -5.38 20.70
CA THR A 103 0.51 -5.77 21.44
C THR A 103 -0.33 -6.82 20.71
N LEU A 104 0.33 -7.84 20.17
CA LEU A 104 -0.32 -9.13 19.99
C LEU A 104 0.09 -10.05 21.15
N PRO A 105 -0.72 -10.20 22.21
CA PRO A 105 -0.54 -11.31 23.13
C PRO A 105 -0.70 -12.61 22.32
N SER A 106 0.42 -13.28 22.07
CA SER A 106 0.48 -14.69 21.65
C SER A 106 -0.43 -15.09 20.50
N CYS A 107 -0.05 -14.78 19.26
CA CYS A 107 -0.39 -15.68 18.16
C CYS A 107 0.80 -16.61 17.90
N ASN A 108 0.88 -17.68 18.71
CA ASN A 108 1.63 -18.88 18.37
C ASN A 108 0.92 -19.52 17.16
N ILE A 109 1.09 -18.93 15.98
CA ILE A 109 0.78 -19.63 14.73
C ILE A 109 1.94 -20.60 14.56
N SER A 110 1.85 -21.72 15.28
CA SER A 110 2.64 -22.90 15.00
C SER A 110 2.51 -23.19 13.51
N LEU A 111 3.60 -22.94 12.79
CA LEU A 111 3.84 -23.35 11.42
C LEU A 111 3.64 -24.85 11.30
N ASN A 112 2.39 -25.28 11.13
CA ASN A 112 2.05 -26.65 10.76
C ASN A 112 1.54 -26.68 9.32
N ILE A 113 2.32 -26.09 8.41
CA ILE A 113 2.34 -26.52 7.01
C ILE A 113 3.31 -27.72 6.93
N ARG A 114 2.96 -28.81 7.62
CA ARG A 114 3.56 -30.12 7.32
C ARG A 114 2.66 -30.80 6.30
N ARG A 115 3.22 -30.95 5.11
CA ARG A 115 2.74 -31.83 4.03
C ARG A 115 2.34 -33.19 4.63
N GLY A 116 1.10 -33.61 4.38
CA GLY A 116 0.64 -34.99 4.44
C GLY A 116 0.87 -35.76 5.75
N ALA A 117 -0.11 -35.79 6.64
CA ALA A 117 -0.22 -36.85 7.64
C ALA A 117 -1.69 -37.14 7.93
N LYS A 118 -2.08 -38.41 7.77
CA LYS A 118 -3.43 -38.96 7.95
C LYS A 118 -3.98 -38.63 9.33
N LEU A 119 -5.22 -38.14 9.34
CA LEU A 119 -6.05 -37.98 10.53
C LEU A 119 -6.37 -39.37 11.11
N THR A 120 -5.85 -39.68 12.30
CA THR A 120 -6.36 -40.79 13.11
C THR A 120 -6.85 -40.19 14.42
N ILE A 121 -8.16 -40.18 14.60
CA ILE A 121 -8.82 -39.73 15.83
C ILE A 121 -8.76 -40.90 16.81
N THR A 122 -8.02 -40.75 17.90
CA THR A 122 -8.20 -41.58 19.09
C THR A 122 -8.88 -40.73 20.16
N GLN A 123 -10.17 -41.03 20.41
CA GLN A 123 -10.82 -40.69 21.67
C GLN A 123 -10.03 -41.31 22.82
N SER A 124 -9.76 -40.54 23.87
CA SER A 124 -9.47 -41.13 25.17
C SER A 124 -10.29 -40.43 26.24
N VAL A 125 -11.27 -41.18 26.70
CA VAL A 125 -12.03 -41.02 27.94
C VAL A 125 -11.06 -40.83 29.11
N LYS A 126 -11.36 -39.85 29.97
CA LYS A 126 -11.25 -39.92 31.43
C LYS A 126 -12.02 -38.76 32.05
#